data_AF-A0A0U2JF14-F1
#
_entry.id   AF-A0A0U2JF14-F1
#
_cell.length_a   1.000
_cell.length_b   1.000
_cell.length_c   1.000
_cell.angle_alpha   90.00
_cell.angle_beta   90.00
_cell.angle_gamma   90.00
#
_symmetry.space_group_name_H-M   'P 1'
#
loop_
_entity.id
_entity.type
_entity.pdbx_description
1 polymer ?
#
loop_
_entity_poly.entity_id
_entity_poly.type
_entity_poly.pdbx_seq_one_letter_code
_entity_poly.pdbx_strand_id
1 'polypeptide(L)'
;MHPRLGSLGDFVELIHQADNRGMRVIIDLVINHTSDEHPWFQAARADPKSPYRDWYVWSESEPADRTQGMVFPGYQDATWTFDELAGAWYYHRFYDFQPDLNMANPRVRQEIEKIIGFWLQLGVAGFRLDAAPFVIELTTPGEARPRQDFGWLDDFWSQLSWRRGDAVILAEANVEPAELLDFFGAGRRLPMMFN
;
A
#
# COMPACT_ATOMS: atom_id res chain seq x y z
N MET A 1 -13.49 -5.49 8.55
CA MET A 1 -14.39 -6.23 7.65
C MET A 1 -15.56 -5.34 7.28
N HIS A 2 -15.89 -5.22 5.99
CA HIS A 2 -17.08 -4.47 5.57
C HIS A 2 -18.34 -5.19 6.09
N PRO A 3 -19.33 -4.51 6.71
CA PRO A 3 -20.45 -5.17 7.40
C PRO A 3 -21.24 -6.16 6.55
N ARG A 4 -21.34 -5.92 5.23
CA ARG A 4 -22.01 -6.82 4.28
C ARG A 4 -21.32 -8.19 4.10
N LEU A 5 -20.05 -8.31 4.48
CA LEU A 5 -19.25 -9.53 4.34
C LEU A 5 -19.16 -10.33 5.65
N GLY A 6 -19.78 -9.85 6.73
CA GLY A 6 -19.74 -10.48 8.05
C GLY A 6 -18.74 -9.82 9.00
N SER A 7 -18.48 -10.53 10.09
CA SER A 7 -17.60 -10.12 11.18
C SER A 7 -16.17 -10.67 11.01
N LEU A 8 -15.26 -10.23 11.88
CA LEU A 8 -13.93 -10.83 11.97
C LEU A 8 -14.00 -12.31 12.42
N GLY A 9 -14.99 -12.67 13.25
CA GLY A 9 -15.21 -14.04 13.68
C GLY A 9 -15.60 -14.96 12.51
N ASP A 10 -16.46 -14.47 11.62
CA ASP A 10 -16.84 -15.21 10.41
C ASP A 10 -15.63 -15.43 9.48
N PHE A 11 -14.74 -14.43 9.39
CA PHE A 11 -13.49 -14.57 8.64
C PHE A 11 -12.56 -15.63 9.25
N VAL A 12 -12.38 -15.63 10.58
CA VAL A 12 -11.56 -16.65 11.25
C VAL A 12 -12.13 -18.05 11.04
N GLU A 13 -13.45 -18.21 11.11
CA GLU A 13 -14.09 -19.49 10.80
C GLU A 13 -13.84 -19.91 9.35
N LEU A 14 -13.92 -18.99 8.39
CA LEU A 14 -13.58 -19.26 6.99
C LEU A 14 -12.14 -19.75 6.85
N ILE A 15 -11.18 -19.10 7.51
CA ILE A 15 -9.77 -19.50 7.47
C ILE A 15 -9.59 -20.90 8.04
N HIS A 16 -10.19 -21.20 9.19
CA HIS A 16 -10.13 -22.54 9.80
C HIS A 16 -10.75 -23.62 8.89
N GLN A 17 -11.89 -23.35 8.26
CA GLN A 17 -12.55 -24.30 7.36
C GLN A 17 -11.75 -24.53 6.08
N ALA A 18 -11.06 -23.51 5.56
CA ALA A 18 -10.15 -23.65 4.43
C ALA A 18 -8.95 -24.53 4.80
N ASP A 19 -8.33 -24.28 5.95
CA ASP A 19 -7.17 -25.04 6.43
C ASP A 19 -7.51 -26.52 6.66
N ASN A 20 -8.67 -26.82 7.26
CA ASN A 20 -9.18 -28.20 7.42
C ASN A 20 -9.35 -28.97 6.10
N ARG A 21 -9.37 -28.26 4.96
CA ARG A 21 -9.47 -28.83 3.61
C ARG A 21 -8.15 -28.76 2.84
N GLY A 22 -7.06 -28.36 3.49
CA GLY A 22 -5.75 -28.19 2.86
C GLY A 22 -5.68 -26.99 1.90
N MET A 23 -6.60 -26.02 2.03
CA MET A 23 -6.63 -24.82 1.20
C MET A 23 -5.95 -23.66 1.92
N ARG A 24 -5.02 -22.99 1.24
CA ARG A 24 -4.40 -21.76 1.71
C ARG A 24 -5.20 -20.55 1.22
N VAL A 25 -5.39 -19.57 2.09
CA VAL A 25 -6.07 -18.32 1.75
C VAL A 25 -5.06 -17.18 1.74
N ILE A 26 -5.00 -16.46 0.63
CA ILE A 26 -4.31 -15.18 0.51
C ILE A 26 -5.34 -14.05 0.43
N ILE A 27 -4.97 -12.86 0.88
CA ILE A 27 -5.82 -11.67 0.82
C ILE A 27 -5.08 -10.49 0.19
N ASP A 28 -5.79 -9.48 -0.27
CA ASP A 28 -5.17 -8.24 -0.74
C ASP A 28 -4.52 -7.45 0.42
N LEU A 29 -3.31 -6.98 0.17
CA LEU A 29 -2.58 -6.05 1.01
C LEU A 29 -2.46 -4.72 0.24
N VAL A 30 -3.48 -3.86 0.44
CA VAL A 30 -3.55 -2.52 -0.14
C VAL A 30 -2.85 -1.55 0.81
N ILE A 31 -1.58 -1.26 0.53
CA ILE A 31 -0.71 -0.46 1.40
C ILE A 31 -0.07 0.74 0.69
N ASN A 32 -0.38 0.94 -0.59
CA ASN A 32 -0.01 2.16 -1.30
C ASN A 32 -0.82 3.36 -0.82
N HIS A 33 -2.11 3.16 -0.60
CA HIS A 33 -3.08 4.21 -0.32
C HIS A 33 -4.15 3.71 0.66
N THR A 34 -4.88 4.63 1.27
CA THR A 34 -6.12 4.33 2.01
C THR A 34 -7.30 4.98 1.32
N SER A 35 -8.53 4.73 1.77
CA SER A 35 -9.64 5.64 1.46
C SER A 35 -9.42 6.99 2.13
N ASP A 36 -9.91 8.06 1.54
CA ASP A 36 -10.01 9.39 2.17
C ASP A 36 -10.95 9.40 3.39
N GLU A 37 -11.89 8.47 3.50
CA GLU A 37 -12.71 8.25 4.69
C GLU A 37 -11.93 7.54 5.82
N HIS A 38 -10.70 7.07 5.57
CA HIS A 38 -9.91 6.39 6.58
C HIS A 38 -9.62 7.32 7.77
N PRO A 39 -9.74 6.86 9.04
CA PRO A 39 -9.51 7.70 10.21
C PRO A 39 -8.14 8.40 10.24
N TRP A 40 -7.11 7.79 9.65
CA TRP A 40 -5.80 8.41 9.51
C TRP A 40 -5.84 9.64 8.60
N PHE A 41 -6.45 9.55 7.41
CA PHE A 41 -6.54 10.68 6.48
C PHE A 41 -7.42 11.78 7.06
N GLN A 42 -8.58 11.41 7.64
CA GLN A 42 -9.48 12.35 8.30
C GLN A 42 -8.78 13.13 9.42
N ALA A 43 -7.97 12.45 10.24
CA ALA A 43 -7.15 13.11 11.25
C ALA A 43 -6.02 13.96 10.64
N ALA A 44 -5.39 13.52 9.57
CA ALA A 44 -4.29 14.22 8.89
C ALA A 44 -4.74 15.51 8.18
N ARG A 45 -5.95 15.52 7.62
CA ARG A 45 -6.54 16.70 6.96
C ARG A 45 -7.13 17.70 7.95
N ALA A 46 -7.60 17.24 9.11
CA ALA A 46 -8.24 18.10 10.11
C ALA A 46 -7.26 18.91 10.97
N ASP A 47 -6.07 18.38 11.26
CA ASP A 47 -5.06 19.06 12.08
C ASP A 47 -3.64 18.83 11.53
N PRO A 48 -2.91 19.88 11.12
CA PRO A 48 -1.51 19.75 10.68
C PRO A 48 -0.57 19.26 11.79
N LYS A 49 -0.98 19.27 13.07
CA LYS A 49 -0.24 18.70 14.20
C LYS A 49 -0.65 17.26 14.54
N SER A 50 -1.58 16.68 13.79
CA SER A 50 -2.00 15.29 13.96
C SER A 50 -0.80 14.34 13.83
N PRO A 51 -0.72 13.27 14.65
CA PRO A 51 0.31 12.26 14.49
C PRO A 51 0.25 11.53 13.15
N TYR A 52 -0.88 11.64 12.43
CA TYR A 52 -1.10 11.07 11.11
C TYR A 52 -0.83 12.04 9.96
N ARG A 53 -0.47 13.32 10.24
CA ARG A 53 -0.24 14.32 9.19
C ARG A 53 0.75 13.81 8.14
N ASP A 54 1.91 13.36 8.61
CA ASP A 54 3.00 12.88 7.75
C ASP A 54 2.81 11.44 7.26
N TRP A 55 1.65 10.82 7.51
CA TRP A 55 1.33 9.50 6.95
C TRP A 55 0.88 9.59 5.50
N TYR A 56 0.57 10.80 5.02
CA TYR A 56 0.21 11.08 3.63
C TYR A 56 1.19 12.10 3.06
N VAL A 57 1.21 12.23 1.74
CA VAL A 57 2.10 13.15 1.04
C VAL A 57 1.37 14.45 0.76
N TRP A 58 1.92 15.57 1.25
CA TRP A 58 1.30 16.89 1.19
C TRP A 58 2.18 17.92 0.46
N SER A 59 1.54 18.95 -0.10
CA SER A 59 2.19 20.15 -0.62
C SER A 59 1.41 21.42 -0.26
N GLU A 60 2.09 22.45 0.23
CA GLU A 60 1.47 23.75 0.54
C GLU A 60 1.14 24.56 -0.72
N SER A 61 1.92 24.38 -1.79
CA SER A 61 1.69 24.98 -3.11
C SER A 61 1.24 23.95 -4.11
N GLU A 62 0.58 24.38 -5.19
CA GLU A 62 0.21 23.50 -6.30
C GLU A 62 1.48 22.85 -6.91
N PRO A 63 1.60 21.51 -6.88
CA PRO A 63 2.77 20.83 -7.42
C PRO A 63 2.85 20.93 -8.94
N ALA A 64 4.06 21.16 -9.47
CA ALA A 64 4.28 21.29 -10.92
C ALA A 64 4.00 19.99 -11.70
N ASP A 65 4.03 18.85 -11.02
CA ASP A 65 3.75 17.51 -11.52
C ASP A 65 2.28 17.07 -11.32
N ARG A 66 1.39 17.99 -10.90
CA ARG A 66 -0.02 17.72 -10.54
C ARG A 66 -0.78 16.78 -11.49
N THR A 67 -0.51 16.85 -12.79
CA THR A 67 -1.22 16.07 -13.82
C THR A 67 -0.34 15.00 -14.47
N GLN A 68 0.77 14.62 -13.83
CA GLN A 68 1.72 13.65 -14.34
C GLN A 68 1.67 12.35 -13.53
N GLY A 69 2.04 11.24 -14.17
CA GLY A 69 2.13 9.93 -13.51
C GLY A 69 0.78 9.25 -13.21
N MET A 70 -0.30 9.65 -13.89
CA MET A 70 -1.61 9.01 -13.75
C MET A 70 -1.61 7.57 -14.28
N VAL A 71 -2.26 6.66 -13.55
CA VAL A 71 -2.41 5.25 -13.94
C VAL A 71 -3.65 5.03 -14.81
N PHE A 72 -4.72 5.81 -14.61
CA PHE A 72 -5.99 5.67 -15.32
C PHE A 72 -6.38 6.93 -16.11
N PRO A 73 -5.65 7.25 -17.21
CA PRO A 73 -5.98 8.41 -18.02
C PRO A 73 -7.42 8.31 -18.57
N GLY A 74 -8.21 9.38 -18.38
CA GLY A 74 -9.62 9.46 -18.78
C GLY A 74 -10.63 9.10 -17.67
N TYR A 75 -10.16 8.52 -16.56
CA TYR A 75 -10.94 8.35 -15.33
C TYR A 75 -10.43 9.24 -14.18
N GLN A 76 -9.18 9.69 -14.31
CA GLN A 76 -8.49 10.57 -13.39
C GLN A 76 -7.89 11.73 -14.19
N ASP A 77 -7.95 12.95 -13.62
CA ASP A 77 -7.45 14.17 -14.26
C ASP A 77 -6.14 14.69 -13.64
N ALA A 78 -5.83 14.29 -12.41
CA ALA A 78 -4.66 14.75 -11.65
C ALA A 78 -4.21 13.69 -10.64
N THR A 79 -2.93 13.70 -10.28
CA THR A 79 -2.34 12.92 -9.17
C THR A 79 -2.17 13.75 -7.89
N TRP A 80 -2.54 15.03 -7.94
CA TRP A 80 -2.59 15.92 -6.79
C TRP A 80 -3.93 16.67 -6.76
N THR A 81 -4.59 16.66 -5.60
CA THR A 81 -5.87 17.34 -5.38
C THR A 81 -5.77 18.26 -4.18
N PHE A 82 -6.37 19.46 -4.27
CA PHE A 82 -6.41 20.41 -3.18
C PHE A 82 -7.51 20.01 -2.18
N ASP A 83 -7.13 19.84 -0.92
CA ASP A 83 -8.05 19.59 0.17
C ASP A 83 -8.35 20.91 0.91
N GLU A 84 -9.58 21.39 0.78
CA GLU A 84 -10.01 22.66 1.37
C GLU A 84 -9.92 22.68 2.90
N LEU A 85 -10.16 21.54 3.56
CA LEU A 85 -10.09 21.44 5.02
C LEU A 85 -8.63 21.49 5.49
N ALA A 86 -7.73 20.81 4.78
CA ALA A 86 -6.32 20.83 5.09
C ALA A 86 -5.61 22.12 4.64
N GLY A 87 -6.21 22.87 3.72
CA GLY A 87 -5.57 24.02 3.07
C GLY A 87 -4.31 23.65 2.30
N ALA A 88 -4.23 22.41 1.78
CA ALA A 88 -3.04 21.84 1.17
C ALA A 88 -3.40 20.83 0.07
N TRP A 89 -2.47 20.59 -0.84
CA TRP A 89 -2.58 19.53 -1.84
C TRP A 89 -2.14 18.20 -1.24
N TYR A 90 -2.85 17.12 -1.54
CA TYR A 90 -2.43 15.76 -1.20
C TYR A 90 -2.21 14.93 -2.45
N TYR A 91 -1.34 13.93 -2.33
CA TYR A 91 -1.01 13.02 -3.42
C TYR A 91 -1.97 11.83 -3.49
N HIS A 92 -2.30 11.41 -4.71
CA HIS A 92 -2.97 10.16 -4.99
C HIS A 92 -2.54 9.63 -6.36
N ARG A 93 -1.99 8.41 -6.41
CA ARG A 93 -1.58 7.77 -7.67
C ARG A 93 -2.79 7.33 -8.50
N PHE A 94 -3.85 6.94 -7.82
CA PHE A 94 -5.10 6.44 -8.37
C PHE A 94 -6.22 7.48 -8.17
N TYR A 95 -7.42 7.10 -7.74
CA TYR A 95 -8.50 8.08 -7.56
C TYR A 95 -8.22 9.09 -6.44
N ASP A 96 -8.87 10.24 -6.47
CA ASP A 96 -8.77 11.28 -5.44
C ASP A 96 -9.18 10.77 -4.06
N PHE A 97 -10.21 9.92 -3.98
CA PHE A 97 -10.61 9.24 -2.75
C PHE A 97 -9.62 8.15 -2.29
N GLN A 98 -8.46 7.99 -2.95
CA GLN A 98 -7.39 7.06 -2.60
C GLN A 98 -6.08 7.80 -2.27
N PRO A 99 -6.02 8.60 -1.19
CA PRO A 99 -4.79 9.29 -0.79
C PRO A 99 -3.66 8.30 -0.50
N ASP A 100 -2.51 8.55 -1.12
CA ASP A 100 -1.31 7.72 -1.02
C ASP A 100 -0.64 7.89 0.35
N LEU A 101 -0.24 6.75 0.91
CA LEU A 101 0.55 6.70 2.13
C LEU A 101 1.98 7.15 1.83
N ASN A 102 2.56 7.92 2.75
CA ASN A 102 3.95 8.34 2.69
C ASN A 102 4.88 7.18 3.10
N MET A 103 5.30 6.40 2.11
CA MET A 103 6.18 5.25 2.33
C MET A 103 7.61 5.65 2.71
N ALA A 104 7.99 6.93 2.68
CA ALA A 104 9.23 7.40 3.30
C ALA A 104 9.13 7.52 4.83
N ASN A 105 7.92 7.54 5.39
CA ASN A 105 7.71 7.65 6.83
C ASN A 105 7.89 6.29 7.53
N PRO A 106 8.85 6.15 8.46
CA PRO A 106 9.08 4.88 9.15
C PRO A 106 7.88 4.43 10.01
N ARG A 107 7.02 5.35 10.47
CA ARG A 107 5.82 5.00 11.23
C ARG A 107 4.76 4.32 10.36
N VAL A 108 4.65 4.73 9.09
CA VAL A 108 3.76 4.07 8.12
C VAL A 108 4.24 2.65 7.85
N ARG A 109 5.54 2.47 7.56
CA ARG A 109 6.14 1.13 7.37
C ARG A 109 5.92 0.24 8.59
N GLN A 110 6.13 0.76 9.80
CA GLN A 110 5.90 0.02 11.04
C GLN A 110 4.43 -0.37 11.23
N GLU A 111 3.47 0.49 10.85
CA GLU A 111 2.05 0.15 10.94
C GLU A 111 1.66 -0.95 9.95
N ILE A 112 2.21 -0.91 8.73
CA ILE A 112 2.05 -1.97 7.73
C ILE A 112 2.54 -3.32 8.27
N GLU A 113 3.69 -3.35 8.95
CA GLU A 113 4.21 -4.56 9.60
C GLU A 113 3.24 -5.12 10.66
N LYS A 114 2.58 -4.25 11.43
CA LYS A 114 1.56 -4.68 12.41
C LYS A 114 0.33 -5.25 11.72
N ILE A 115 -0.14 -4.62 10.63
CA ILE A 115 -1.28 -5.10 9.84
C ILE A 115 -1.00 -6.49 9.29
N ILE A 116 0.20 -6.70 8.72
CA ILE A 116 0.64 -8.00 8.23
C ILE A 116 0.65 -9.02 9.36
N GLY A 117 1.26 -8.67 10.51
CA GLY A 117 1.31 -9.54 11.68
C GLY A 117 -0.08 -9.94 12.18
N PHE A 118 -1.02 -9.00 12.22
CA PHE A 118 -2.41 -9.24 12.60
C PHE A 118 -3.07 -10.29 11.71
N TRP A 119 -3.00 -10.14 10.39
CA TRP A 119 -3.64 -11.08 9.46
C TRP A 119 -2.96 -12.45 9.43
N LEU A 120 -1.64 -12.50 9.52
CA LEU A 120 -0.90 -13.76 9.64
C LEU A 120 -1.30 -14.51 10.92
N GLN A 121 -1.50 -13.80 12.03
CA GLN A 121 -1.95 -14.40 13.29
C GLN A 121 -3.37 -14.99 13.20
N LEU A 122 -4.22 -14.44 12.34
CA LEU A 122 -5.56 -14.99 12.05
C LEU A 122 -5.53 -16.16 11.07
N GLY A 123 -4.35 -16.61 10.61
CA GLY A 123 -4.16 -17.80 9.79
C GLY A 123 -4.02 -17.56 8.29
N VAL A 124 -4.10 -16.30 7.83
CA VAL A 124 -3.86 -15.93 6.43
C VAL A 124 -2.48 -16.45 5.98
N ALA A 125 -2.45 -17.14 4.83
CA ALA A 125 -1.25 -17.79 4.32
C ALA A 125 -0.31 -16.84 3.58
N GLY A 126 -0.78 -15.66 3.21
CA GLY A 126 -0.02 -14.73 2.41
C GLY A 126 -0.86 -13.58 1.88
N PHE A 127 -0.25 -12.74 1.06
CA PHE A 127 -0.93 -11.57 0.52
C PHE A 127 -0.70 -11.39 -0.98
N ARG A 128 -1.68 -10.76 -1.64
CA ARG A 128 -1.45 -10.06 -2.89
C ARG A 128 -0.98 -8.64 -2.55
N LEU A 129 0.25 -8.28 -2.91
CA LEU A 129 0.73 -6.90 -2.77
C LEU A 129 0.18 -6.08 -3.93
N ASP A 130 -0.80 -5.24 -3.63
CA ASP A 130 -1.43 -4.35 -4.61
C ASP A 130 -0.52 -3.18 -4.94
N ALA A 131 -0.49 -2.74 -6.20
CA ALA A 131 0.20 -1.53 -6.63
C ALA A 131 1.70 -1.55 -6.27
N ALA A 132 2.35 -2.71 -6.34
CA ALA A 132 3.70 -2.91 -5.81
C ALA A 132 4.76 -1.90 -6.29
N PRO A 133 4.76 -1.45 -7.57
CA PRO A 133 5.70 -0.44 -8.05
C PRO A 133 5.54 0.93 -7.38
N PHE A 134 4.32 1.26 -6.96
CA PHE A 134 3.99 2.55 -6.35
C PHE A 134 4.24 2.54 -4.83
N VAL A 135 4.08 1.38 -4.18
CA VAL A 135 4.41 1.21 -2.74
C VAL A 135 5.87 1.55 -2.42
N ILE A 136 6.78 1.39 -3.39
CA ILE A 136 8.21 1.70 -3.21
C ILE A 136 8.59 3.10 -3.65
N GLU A 137 7.67 3.91 -4.17
CA GLU A 137 7.96 5.27 -4.58
C GLU A 137 8.10 6.20 -3.37
N LEU A 138 9.12 7.04 -3.40
CA LEU A 138 9.36 8.07 -2.39
C LEU A 138 8.90 9.42 -2.94
N THR A 139 7.58 9.59 -3.01
CA THR A 139 6.95 10.74 -3.66
C THR A 139 7.23 12.04 -2.93
N THR A 140 7.63 13.05 -3.70
CA THR A 140 7.79 14.43 -3.23
C THR A 140 7.15 15.40 -4.23
N PRO A 141 6.56 16.51 -3.77
CA PRO A 141 5.96 17.51 -4.66
C PRO A 141 6.94 18.03 -5.72
N GLY A 142 6.50 18.07 -6.98
CA GLY A 142 7.32 18.55 -8.11
C GLY A 142 8.19 17.48 -8.77
N GLU A 143 8.15 16.23 -8.31
CA GLU A 143 8.93 15.12 -8.87
C GLU A 143 8.03 14.10 -9.59
N ALA A 144 7.88 14.26 -10.91
CA ALA A 144 6.99 13.43 -11.72
C ALA A 144 7.37 11.94 -11.82
N ARG A 145 8.63 11.60 -11.49
CA ARG A 145 9.14 10.22 -11.46
C ARG A 145 9.87 9.99 -10.15
N PRO A 146 9.13 9.67 -9.07
CA PRO A 146 9.73 9.46 -7.77
C PRO A 146 10.80 8.36 -7.80
N ARG A 147 11.86 8.54 -7.01
CA ARG A 147 12.81 7.45 -6.75
C ARG A 147 12.11 6.25 -6.10
N GLN A 148 12.45 5.05 -6.53
CA GLN A 148 12.00 3.80 -5.92
C GLN A 148 12.98 3.29 -4.83
N ASP A 149 12.43 2.73 -3.76
CA ASP A 149 13.15 2.11 -2.64
C ASP A 149 12.99 0.58 -2.66
N PHE A 150 13.68 -0.09 -3.59
CA PHE A 150 13.72 -1.55 -3.64
C PHE A 150 14.29 -2.20 -2.37
N GLY A 151 15.08 -1.47 -1.58
CA GLY A 151 15.58 -1.96 -0.29
C GLY A 151 14.45 -2.27 0.70
N TRP A 152 13.35 -1.52 0.62
CA TRP A 152 12.17 -1.83 1.43
C TRP A 152 11.55 -3.19 1.09
N LEU A 153 11.61 -3.65 -0.16
CA LEU A 153 11.11 -4.97 -0.55
C LEU A 153 11.97 -6.11 0.02
N ASP A 154 13.29 -5.90 0.15
CA ASP A 154 14.18 -6.84 0.85
C ASP A 154 13.72 -6.99 2.31
N ASP A 155 13.54 -5.85 3.00
CA ASP A 155 13.14 -5.82 4.40
C ASP A 155 11.74 -6.41 4.59
N PHE A 156 10.79 -6.02 3.74
CA PHE A 156 9.40 -6.49 3.76
C PHE A 156 9.33 -8.01 3.63
N TRP A 157 10.00 -8.59 2.63
CA TRP A 157 10.00 -10.04 2.43
C TRP A 157 10.74 -10.77 3.56
N SER A 158 11.88 -10.24 4.01
CA SER A 158 12.63 -10.82 5.12
C SER A 158 11.78 -10.90 6.39
N GLN A 159 11.05 -9.83 6.73
CA GLN A 159 10.19 -9.81 7.90
C GLN A 159 8.98 -10.75 7.79
N LEU A 160 8.34 -10.79 6.62
CA LEU A 160 7.18 -11.65 6.39
C LEU A 160 7.57 -13.14 6.47
N SER A 161 8.66 -13.53 5.81
CA SER A 161 9.17 -14.90 5.83
C SER A 161 9.72 -15.31 7.21
N TRP A 162 10.28 -14.38 7.99
CA TRP A 162 10.69 -14.65 9.36
C TRP A 162 9.51 -14.91 10.31
N ARG A 163 8.40 -14.19 10.14
CA ARG A 163 7.18 -14.38 10.93
C ARG A 163 6.47 -15.69 10.59
N ARG A 164 6.46 -16.07 9.31
CA ARG A 164 5.84 -17.32 8.83
C ARG A 164 6.64 -17.86 7.65
N GLY A 165 7.40 -18.92 7.90
CA GLY A 165 8.35 -19.48 6.93
C GLY A 165 7.72 -20.07 5.66
N ASP A 166 6.42 -20.35 5.67
CA ASP A 166 5.68 -20.84 4.51
C ASP A 166 4.73 -19.78 3.91
N ALA A 167 4.90 -18.51 4.30
CA ALA A 167 4.07 -17.43 3.80
C ALA A 167 4.34 -17.11 2.33
N VAL A 168 3.31 -16.61 1.67
CA VAL A 168 3.29 -16.32 0.23
C VAL A 168 3.10 -14.81 0.05
N ILE A 169 3.85 -14.21 -0.87
CA ILE A 169 3.51 -12.87 -1.39
C ILE A 169 3.47 -12.93 -2.91
N LEU A 170 2.36 -12.47 -3.48
CA LEU A 170 2.13 -12.33 -4.91
C LEU A 170 2.04 -10.85 -5.24
N ALA A 171 3.03 -10.29 -5.91
CA ALA A 171 3.00 -8.87 -6.23
C ALA A 171 2.30 -8.59 -7.57
N GLU A 172 1.45 -7.57 -7.54
CA GLU A 172 0.96 -6.93 -8.74
C GLU A 172 1.94 -5.81 -9.12
N ALA A 173 2.82 -6.15 -10.06
CA ALA A 173 3.82 -5.26 -10.62
C ALA A 173 3.65 -5.20 -12.13
N ASN A 174 2.77 -4.32 -12.58
CA ASN A 174 2.56 -4.05 -14.00
C ASN A 174 3.65 -3.10 -14.51
N VAL A 175 4.84 -3.65 -14.75
CA VAL A 175 6.04 -2.93 -15.21
C VAL A 175 6.59 -3.59 -16.48
N GLU A 176 7.54 -2.93 -17.15
CA GLU A 176 8.17 -3.54 -18.32
C GLU A 176 8.93 -4.82 -17.93
N PRO A 177 9.02 -5.82 -18.83
CA PRO A 177 9.64 -7.11 -18.50
C PRO A 177 11.07 -7.01 -17.94
N ALA A 178 11.83 -5.98 -18.35
CA ALA A 178 13.18 -5.74 -17.86
C ALA A 178 13.21 -5.32 -16.37
N GLU A 179 12.18 -4.62 -15.91
CA GLU A 179 12.07 -4.08 -14.53
C GLU A 179 11.64 -5.16 -13.54
N LEU A 180 10.96 -6.23 -13.99
CA LEU A 180 10.56 -7.36 -13.14
C LEU A 180 11.74 -7.99 -12.39
N LEU A 181 12.94 -7.99 -13.00
CA LEU A 181 14.14 -8.54 -12.36
C LEU A 181 14.53 -7.77 -11.09
N ASP A 182 14.26 -6.47 -11.05
CA ASP A 182 14.49 -5.65 -9.86
C ASP A 182 13.48 -5.99 -8.76
N PHE A 183 12.23 -6.32 -9.08
CA PHE A 183 11.25 -6.76 -8.08
C PHE A 183 11.54 -8.15 -7.52
N PHE A 184 12.14 -9.06 -8.31
CA PHE A 184 12.64 -10.34 -7.79
C PHE A 184 13.91 -10.19 -6.93
N GLY A 185 14.77 -9.21 -7.25
CA GLY A 185 16.00 -8.92 -6.49
C GLY A 185 16.94 -10.12 -6.38
N ALA A 186 17.11 -10.89 -7.47
CA ALA A 186 17.86 -12.15 -7.48
C ALA A 186 17.40 -13.17 -6.41
N GLY A 187 16.09 -13.20 -6.12
CA GLY A 187 15.47 -14.12 -5.17
C GLY A 187 15.44 -13.62 -3.71
N ARG A 188 15.87 -12.38 -3.45
CA ARG A 188 15.86 -11.77 -2.11
C ARG A 188 14.61 -10.96 -1.80
N ARG A 189 13.83 -10.59 -2.82
CA ARG A 189 12.64 -9.72 -2.71
C ARG A 189 11.37 -10.55 -2.93
N LEU A 190 10.55 -10.16 -3.88
CA LEU A 190 9.22 -10.74 -4.08
C LEU A 190 9.36 -12.09 -4.81
N PRO A 191 8.95 -13.21 -4.20
CA PRO A 191 9.09 -14.55 -4.79
C PRO A 191 8.11 -14.83 -5.93
N MET A 192 6.98 -14.11 -6.02
CA MET A 192 5.97 -14.31 -7.07
C MET A 192 5.41 -12.97 -7.55
N MET A 193 5.13 -12.89 -8.84
CA MET A 193 4.47 -11.77 -9.51
C MET A 193 3.46 -12.29 -10.53
N PHE A 194 2.47 -11.47 -10.87
CA PHE A 194 1.66 -11.72 -12.06
C PHE A 194 2.51 -11.62 -13.33
N ASN A 195 2.15 -12.39 -14.35
CA ASN A 195 2.80 -12.42 -15.66
C ASN A 195 1.90 -11.82 -16.72
#